data_AF-A0A662GMA2-F1
#
_entry.id   AF-A0A662GMA2-F1
#
_cell.length_a   1.000
_cell.length_b   1.000
_cell.length_c   1.000
_cell.angle_alpha   90.00
_cell.angle_beta   90.00
_cell.angle_gamma   90.00
#
_symmetry.space_group_name_H-M   'P 1'
#
loop_
_entity.id
_entity.type
_entity.pdbx_description
1 polymer ?
#
loop_
_entity_poly.entity_id
_entity_poly.type
_entity_poly.pdbx_seq_one_letter_code
_entity_poly.pdbx_strand_id
1 'polypeptide(L)'
;KYPILGISKEGAASLGALALLSGVSGAVFGALYGCVIFLHPFTEPIWIRPLHDVYSIIGVALLFGVIQLILAMSLNVVNYLLYRDYGGAIFSGTGLMGILYYIAGVYMAYNIVVAGYDLHVVTTPEVQIAIYIILFAISCILVYALYESIKTRKTEKLMHAVTEIIEMLIAYPSNTLSYIRLAAFAMAHEAFGELAYILACMIGPVASYVLANILVLAIEGLGVGIQALRLTFYEFSTKFFKGGGIEFKPIIELAMLEELQKALEE
;
A
#
# COMPACT_ATOMS: atom_id res chain seq x y z
N LYS A 1 24.25 -27.78 11.55
CA LYS A 1 24.16 -27.72 10.07
C LYS A 1 23.65 -26.31 9.74
N TYR A 2 24.55 -25.38 9.48
CA TYR A 2 24.24 -23.95 9.37
C TYR A 2 23.24 -23.73 8.23
N PRO A 3 21.98 -23.34 8.51
CA PRO A 3 21.05 -23.00 7.45
C PRO A 3 21.61 -21.78 6.74
N ILE A 4 21.70 -21.88 5.41
CA ILE A 4 22.19 -20.82 4.54
C ILE A 4 21.41 -19.55 4.91
N LEU A 5 22.14 -18.49 5.30
CA LEU A 5 21.62 -17.19 5.73
C LEU A 5 20.99 -17.07 7.14
N GLY A 6 21.05 -18.08 8.01
CA GLY A 6 20.49 -17.98 9.38
C GLY A 6 18.96 -18.05 9.44
N ILE A 7 18.31 -18.46 8.36
CA ILE A 7 16.85 -18.59 8.24
C ILE A 7 16.41 -19.92 8.87
N SER A 8 15.40 -19.91 9.75
CA SER A 8 14.80 -21.13 10.30
C SER A 8 14.09 -21.94 9.20
N LYS A 9 13.90 -23.26 9.39
CA LYS A 9 13.16 -24.08 8.41
C LYS A 9 11.75 -23.54 8.14
N GLU A 10 11.09 -23.01 9.17
CA GLU A 10 9.79 -22.36 9.09
C GLU A 10 9.86 -21.03 8.32
N GLY A 11 10.90 -20.24 8.53
CA GLY A 11 11.14 -19.00 7.78
C GLY A 11 11.33 -19.25 6.29
N ALA A 12 12.05 -20.31 5.92
CA ALA A 12 12.24 -20.71 4.53
C ALA A 12 10.93 -21.19 3.89
N ALA A 13 10.08 -21.92 4.63
CA ALA A 13 8.77 -22.36 4.15
C ALA A 13 7.82 -21.17 3.91
N SER A 14 7.78 -20.22 4.85
CA SER A 14 7.00 -18.98 4.71
C SER A 14 7.47 -18.13 3.54
N LEU A 15 8.80 -17.98 3.36
CA LEU A 15 9.36 -17.24 2.24
C LEU A 15 9.01 -17.91 0.89
N GLY A 16 9.06 -19.24 0.83
CA GLY A 16 8.65 -20.02 -0.35
C GLY A 16 7.17 -19.85 -0.67
N ALA A 17 6.30 -19.88 0.34
CA ALA A 17 4.86 -19.63 0.16
C ALA A 17 4.59 -18.21 -0.35
N LEU A 18 5.27 -17.20 0.21
CA LEU A 18 5.17 -15.81 -0.25
C LEU A 18 5.65 -15.65 -1.69
N ALA A 19 6.77 -16.29 -2.06
CA ALA A 19 7.31 -16.28 -3.42
C ALA A 19 6.37 -16.98 -4.41
N LEU A 20 5.69 -18.04 -4.00
CA LEU A 20 4.71 -18.73 -4.84
C LEU A 20 3.45 -17.86 -5.06
N LEU A 21 2.91 -17.27 -4.00
CA LEU A 21 1.75 -16.38 -4.10
C LEU A 21 2.07 -15.13 -4.92
N SER A 22 3.24 -14.53 -4.73
CA SER A 22 3.69 -13.39 -5.53
C SER A 22 3.95 -13.78 -6.98
N GLY A 23 4.51 -14.97 -7.24
CA GLY A 23 4.70 -15.51 -8.58
C GLY A 23 3.38 -15.77 -9.32
N VAL A 24 2.37 -16.32 -8.64
CA VAL A 24 1.03 -16.52 -9.21
C VAL A 24 0.37 -15.18 -9.52
N SER A 25 0.42 -14.23 -8.59
CA SER A 25 -0.08 -12.86 -8.83
C SER A 25 0.65 -12.19 -10.00
N GLY A 26 1.98 -12.30 -10.03
CA GLY A 26 2.83 -11.79 -11.10
C GLY A 26 2.50 -12.40 -12.47
N ALA A 27 2.19 -13.69 -12.54
CA ALA A 27 1.76 -14.34 -13.78
C ALA A 27 0.40 -13.81 -14.26
N VAL A 28 -0.56 -13.56 -13.36
CA VAL A 28 -1.86 -12.97 -13.69
C VAL A 28 -1.70 -11.54 -14.21
N PHE A 29 -0.97 -10.68 -13.49
CA PHE A 29 -0.73 -9.30 -13.92
C PHE A 29 0.15 -9.23 -15.17
N GLY A 30 1.13 -10.12 -15.31
CA GLY A 30 1.95 -10.25 -16.52
C GLY A 30 1.09 -10.59 -17.74
N ALA A 31 0.15 -11.54 -17.60
CA ALA A 31 -0.81 -11.84 -18.65
C ALA A 31 -1.72 -10.64 -19.00
N LEU A 32 -2.15 -9.86 -18.00
CA LEU A 32 -2.94 -8.64 -18.21
C LEU A 32 -2.15 -7.56 -18.97
N TYR A 33 -0.85 -7.42 -18.71
CA TYR A 33 0.03 -6.51 -19.45
C TYR A 33 0.45 -7.04 -20.84
N GLY A 34 0.08 -8.28 -21.20
CA GLY A 34 0.41 -8.90 -22.49
C GLY A 34 1.74 -9.67 -22.51
N CYS A 35 2.42 -9.79 -21.38
CA CYS A 35 3.67 -10.53 -21.19
C CYS A 35 3.39 -11.83 -20.43
N VAL A 36 2.91 -12.86 -21.14
CA VAL A 36 2.39 -14.07 -20.48
C VAL A 36 3.53 -14.94 -19.90
N ILE A 37 4.65 -15.12 -20.61
CA ILE A 37 5.74 -16.04 -20.23
C ILE A 37 7.10 -15.55 -20.80
N PHE A 38 8.17 -15.57 -19.98
CA PHE A 38 9.57 -15.35 -20.39
C PHE A 38 9.90 -14.01 -21.10
N LEU A 39 9.18 -12.92 -20.84
CA LEU A 39 9.30 -11.64 -21.58
C LEU A 39 8.95 -11.76 -23.08
N HIS A 40 8.33 -12.86 -23.52
CA HIS A 40 7.94 -13.03 -24.92
C HIS A 40 6.54 -12.42 -25.16
N PRO A 41 6.40 -11.40 -26.03
CA PRO A 41 5.10 -10.83 -26.35
C PRO A 41 4.33 -11.80 -27.27
N PHE A 42 3.48 -12.65 -26.68
CA PHE A 42 2.64 -13.60 -27.44
C PHE A 42 1.33 -13.00 -27.94
N THR A 43 0.88 -11.90 -27.36
CA THR A 43 -0.45 -11.33 -27.61
C THR A 43 -0.38 -9.81 -27.67
N GLU A 44 -1.26 -9.19 -28.47
CA GLU A 44 -1.54 -7.76 -28.32
C GLU A 44 -1.95 -7.49 -26.86
N PRO A 45 -1.37 -6.47 -26.20
CA PRO A 45 -1.62 -6.22 -24.79
C PRO A 45 -3.09 -5.89 -24.58
N ILE A 46 -3.71 -6.63 -23.66
CA ILE A 46 -5.15 -6.57 -23.41
C ILE A 46 -5.51 -5.32 -22.60
N TRP A 47 -4.57 -4.75 -21.84
CA TRP A 47 -4.85 -3.63 -20.94
C TRP A 47 -4.06 -2.33 -21.24
N ILE A 48 -2.76 -2.27 -20.93
CA ILE A 48 -1.93 -1.05 -21.07
C ILE A 48 -0.49 -1.48 -21.40
N ARG A 49 0.22 -0.71 -22.24
CA ARG A 49 1.69 -0.75 -22.35
C ARG A 49 2.30 0.30 -21.41
N PRO A 50 2.81 -0.08 -20.22
CA PRO A 50 3.36 0.88 -19.25
C PRO A 50 4.33 1.93 -19.83
N LEU A 51 5.12 1.60 -20.85
CA LEU A 51 6.08 2.49 -21.52
C LEU A 51 5.43 3.45 -22.54
N HIS A 52 4.32 3.06 -23.16
CA HIS A 52 3.64 3.88 -24.17
C HIS A 52 2.63 4.84 -23.54
N ASP A 53 2.08 4.50 -22.36
CA ASP A 53 1.16 5.35 -21.62
C ASP A 53 1.55 5.46 -20.13
N VAL A 54 2.60 6.25 -19.90
CA VAL A 54 3.17 6.52 -18.57
C VAL A 54 2.14 7.15 -17.64
N TYR A 55 1.28 8.02 -18.16
CA TYR A 55 0.27 8.71 -17.35
C TYR A 55 -0.80 7.74 -16.85
N SER A 56 -1.25 6.82 -17.70
CA SER A 56 -2.25 5.80 -17.31
C SER A 56 -1.72 4.84 -16.25
N ILE A 57 -0.48 4.35 -16.36
CA ILE A 57 0.07 3.43 -15.33
C ILE A 57 0.28 4.13 -13.98
N ILE A 58 0.68 5.41 -13.99
CA ILE A 58 0.74 6.24 -12.78
C ILE A 58 -0.66 6.43 -12.19
N GLY A 59 -1.67 6.71 -13.03
CA GLY A 59 -3.06 6.84 -12.60
C GLY A 59 -3.61 5.57 -11.93
N VAL A 60 -3.35 4.40 -12.52
CA VAL A 60 -3.74 3.10 -11.95
C VAL A 60 -3.04 2.85 -10.62
N ALA A 61 -1.73 3.13 -10.52
CA ALA A 61 -0.98 2.96 -9.28
C ALA A 61 -1.48 3.88 -8.16
N LEU A 62 -1.79 5.14 -8.48
CA LEU A 62 -2.38 6.08 -7.54
C LEU A 62 -3.78 5.65 -7.11
N LEU A 63 -4.62 5.20 -8.04
CA LEU A 63 -5.97 4.69 -7.74
C LEU A 63 -5.91 3.50 -6.77
N PHE A 64 -5.00 2.56 -7.02
CA PHE A 64 -4.75 1.44 -6.11
C PHE A 64 -4.33 1.94 -4.72
N GLY A 65 -3.45 2.94 -4.65
CA GLY A 65 -3.05 3.57 -3.40
C GLY A 65 -4.19 4.23 -2.64
N VAL A 66 -5.07 4.94 -3.34
CA VAL A 66 -6.28 5.56 -2.76
C VAL A 66 -7.19 4.48 -2.16
N ILE A 67 -7.45 3.40 -2.90
CA ILE A 67 -8.29 2.28 -2.43
C ILE A 67 -7.65 1.63 -1.19
N GLN A 68 -6.34 1.38 -1.22
CA GLN A 68 -5.62 0.76 -0.10
C GLN A 68 -5.61 1.65 1.15
N LEU A 69 -5.46 2.97 1.00
CA LEU A 69 -5.52 3.92 2.11
C LEU A 69 -6.92 4.04 2.71
N ILE A 70 -7.96 4.08 1.87
CA ILE A 70 -9.36 4.07 2.33
C ILE A 70 -9.65 2.77 3.10
N LEU A 71 -9.17 1.62 2.61
CA LEU A 71 -9.29 0.35 3.31
C LEU A 71 -8.60 0.41 4.68
N ALA A 72 -7.39 0.95 4.75
CA ALA A 72 -6.64 1.08 6.00
C ALA A 72 -7.35 1.96 7.03
N MET A 73 -7.87 3.12 6.60
CA MET A 73 -8.66 4.00 7.47
C MET A 73 -9.98 3.35 7.89
N SER A 74 -10.62 2.59 7.01
CA SER A 74 -11.85 1.85 7.32
C SER A 74 -11.62 0.79 8.39
N LEU A 75 -10.51 0.04 8.31
CA LEU A 75 -10.11 -0.89 9.37
C LEU A 75 -9.88 -0.18 10.71
N ASN A 76 -9.30 1.01 10.67
CA ASN A 76 -9.11 1.82 11.88
C ASN A 76 -10.44 2.29 12.49
N VAL A 77 -11.42 2.67 11.67
CA VAL A 77 -12.79 2.98 12.14
C VAL A 77 -13.43 1.76 12.82
N VAL A 78 -13.28 0.57 12.23
CA VAL A 78 -13.76 -0.68 12.84
C VAL A 78 -13.09 -0.92 14.19
N ASN A 79 -11.79 -0.67 14.31
CA ASN A 79 -11.08 -0.77 15.58
C ASN A 79 -11.66 0.19 16.64
N TYR A 80 -11.88 1.47 16.31
CA TYR A 80 -12.50 2.42 17.24
C TYR A 80 -13.90 1.97 17.69
N LEU A 81 -14.69 1.40 16.78
CA LEU A 81 -16.01 0.89 17.09
C LEU A 81 -15.94 -0.31 18.05
N LEU A 82 -14.96 -1.20 17.85
CA LEU A 82 -14.71 -2.35 18.74
C LEU A 82 -14.28 -1.91 20.14
N TYR A 83 -13.47 -0.86 20.25
CA TYR A 83 -13.06 -0.26 21.53
C TYR A 83 -14.17 0.59 22.20
N ARG A 84 -15.36 0.69 21.58
CA ARG A 84 -16.53 1.46 22.06
C ARG A 84 -16.27 2.96 22.24
N ASP A 85 -15.28 3.51 21.54
CA ASP A 85 -15.01 4.95 21.50
C ASP A 85 -15.68 5.58 20.27
N TYR A 86 -16.98 5.84 20.40
CA TYR A 86 -17.79 6.43 19.33
C TYR A 86 -17.42 7.88 19.02
N GLY A 87 -16.87 8.61 19.99
CA GLY A 87 -16.42 9.99 19.81
C GLY A 87 -15.20 10.04 18.91
N GLY A 88 -14.20 9.22 19.22
CA GLY A 88 -13.01 9.04 18.38
C GLY A 88 -13.33 8.44 17.01
N ALA A 89 -14.26 7.50 16.91
CA ALA A 89 -14.62 6.87 15.63
C ALA A 89 -15.14 7.88 14.59
N ILE A 90 -15.93 8.87 15.03
CA ILE A 90 -16.56 9.86 14.15
C ILE A 90 -15.63 11.07 13.97
N PHE A 91 -15.09 11.62 15.06
CA PHE A 91 -14.44 12.93 15.07
C PHE A 91 -12.89 12.89 15.06
N SER A 92 -12.25 11.74 14.85
CA SER A 92 -10.79 11.68 14.67
C SER A 92 -10.38 11.84 13.21
N GLY A 93 -9.17 12.37 13.00
CA GLY A 93 -8.53 12.51 11.69
C GLY A 93 -8.18 11.20 10.99
N THR A 94 -8.18 10.07 11.72
CA THR A 94 -8.06 8.70 11.17
C THR A 94 -9.39 7.94 11.17
N GLY A 95 -10.47 8.60 11.60
CA GLY A 95 -11.83 8.07 11.65
C GLY A 95 -12.66 8.48 10.44
N LEU A 96 -13.99 8.57 10.62
CA LEU A 96 -14.91 8.86 9.53
C LEU A 96 -14.67 10.24 8.89
N MET A 97 -14.40 11.28 9.69
CA MET A 97 -14.10 12.60 9.15
C MET A 97 -12.78 12.63 8.35
N GLY A 98 -11.79 11.83 8.75
CA GLY A 98 -10.57 11.63 7.99
C GLY A 98 -10.79 11.00 6.61
N ILE A 99 -11.64 9.96 6.55
CA ILE A 99 -12.04 9.32 5.29
C ILE A 99 -12.77 10.32 4.38
N LEU A 100 -13.71 11.08 4.95
CA LEU A 100 -14.46 12.08 4.21
C LEU A 100 -13.55 13.18 3.65
N TYR A 101 -12.62 13.69 4.47
CA TYR A 101 -11.58 14.63 4.05
C TYR A 101 -10.74 14.04 2.90
N TYR A 102 -10.31 12.79 3.02
CA TYR A 102 -9.44 12.16 2.03
C TYR A 102 -10.15 11.95 0.68
N ILE A 103 -11.40 11.44 0.70
CA ILE A 103 -12.20 11.26 -0.52
C ILE A 103 -12.46 12.60 -1.21
N ALA A 104 -12.83 13.63 -0.46
CA ALA A 104 -13.06 14.97 -1.00
C ALA A 104 -11.76 15.56 -1.59
N GLY A 105 -10.62 15.37 -0.93
CA GLY A 105 -9.31 15.80 -1.40
C GLY A 105 -8.89 15.10 -2.70
N VAL A 106 -9.10 13.78 -2.78
CA VAL A 106 -8.81 12.99 -4.00
C VAL A 106 -9.73 13.41 -5.15
N TYR A 107 -11.02 13.62 -4.90
CA TYR A 107 -11.97 14.10 -5.90
C TYR A 107 -11.59 15.48 -6.43
N MET A 108 -11.19 16.40 -5.54
CA MET A 108 -10.69 17.71 -5.95
C MET A 108 -9.42 17.58 -6.82
N ALA A 109 -8.45 16.78 -6.40
CA ALA A 109 -7.21 16.56 -7.15
C ALA A 109 -7.48 15.97 -8.55
N TYR A 110 -8.40 15.01 -8.65
CA TYR A 110 -8.79 14.40 -9.93
C TYR A 110 -9.36 15.43 -10.91
N ASN A 111 -10.30 16.28 -10.47
CA ASN A 111 -10.90 17.30 -11.33
C ASN A 111 -9.88 18.33 -11.83
N ILE A 112 -8.90 18.71 -11.01
CA ILE A 112 -7.82 19.61 -11.41
C ILE A 112 -6.94 18.98 -12.51
N VAL A 113 -6.62 17.69 -12.38
CA VAL A 113 -5.80 16.97 -13.36
C VAL A 113 -6.54 16.83 -14.69
N VAL A 114 -7.82 16.44 -14.67
CA VAL A 114 -8.66 16.30 -15.88
C VAL A 114 -8.83 17.65 -16.60
N ALA A 115 -8.88 18.75 -15.85
CA ALA A 115 -8.94 20.10 -16.39
C ALA A 115 -7.61 20.63 -16.96
N GLY A 116 -6.54 19.82 -16.96
CA GLY A 116 -5.23 20.26 -17.44
C GLY A 116 -4.55 21.28 -16.53
N TYR A 117 -4.78 21.20 -15.23
CA TYR A 117 -4.23 22.10 -14.20
C TYR A 117 -4.74 23.54 -14.27
N ASP A 118 -5.90 23.79 -14.91
CA ASP A 118 -6.55 25.10 -14.84
C ASP A 118 -7.19 25.29 -13.45
N LEU A 119 -6.71 26.30 -12.72
CA LEU A 119 -7.18 26.63 -11.38
C LEU A 119 -8.59 27.23 -11.38
N HIS A 120 -9.13 27.66 -12.53
CA HIS A 120 -10.53 28.10 -12.63
C HIS A 120 -11.53 27.00 -12.29
N VAL A 121 -11.14 25.73 -12.45
CA VAL A 121 -12.01 24.60 -12.13
C VAL A 121 -12.33 24.52 -10.63
N VAL A 122 -11.52 25.14 -9.78
CA VAL A 122 -11.80 25.24 -8.34
C VAL A 122 -13.07 26.07 -8.05
N THR A 123 -13.43 27.00 -8.94
CA THR A 123 -14.63 27.83 -8.84
C THR A 123 -15.88 27.12 -9.38
N THR A 124 -15.73 25.93 -9.97
CA THR A 124 -16.90 25.16 -10.44
C THR A 124 -17.72 24.66 -9.26
N PRO A 125 -19.06 24.60 -9.38
CA PRO A 125 -19.93 24.16 -8.29
C PRO A 125 -19.57 22.78 -7.72
N GLU A 126 -19.06 21.88 -8.57
CA GLU A 126 -18.71 20.50 -8.21
C GLU A 126 -17.50 20.43 -7.28
N VAL A 127 -16.43 21.18 -7.58
CA VAL A 127 -15.23 21.23 -6.74
C VAL A 127 -15.46 22.02 -5.46
N GLN A 128 -16.33 23.03 -5.51
CA GLN A 128 -16.67 23.85 -4.35
C GLN A 128 -17.35 23.03 -3.24
N ILE A 129 -18.17 22.03 -3.60
CA ILE A 129 -18.75 21.07 -2.64
C ILE A 129 -17.63 20.30 -1.91
N ALA A 130 -16.61 19.84 -2.64
CA ALA A 130 -15.48 19.12 -2.03
C ALA A 130 -14.70 20.00 -1.05
N ILE A 131 -14.50 21.28 -1.37
CA ILE A 131 -13.86 22.25 -0.45
C ILE A 131 -14.68 22.43 0.82
N TYR A 132 -16.00 22.57 0.71
CA TYR A 132 -16.86 22.68 1.89
C TYR A 132 -16.82 21.43 2.76
N ILE A 133 -16.76 20.24 2.15
CA ILE A 133 -16.61 18.97 2.87
C ILE A 133 -15.26 18.91 3.62
N ILE A 134 -14.17 19.33 2.99
CA ILE A 134 -12.83 19.39 3.62
C ILE A 134 -12.84 20.33 4.82
N LEU A 135 -13.37 21.55 4.65
CA LEU A 135 -13.45 22.53 5.73
C LEU A 135 -14.36 22.04 6.85
N PHE A 136 -15.48 21.40 6.51
CA PHE A 136 -16.39 20.81 7.48
C PHE A 136 -15.69 19.72 8.31
N ALA A 137 -14.99 18.78 7.67
CA ALA A 137 -14.26 17.72 8.36
C ALA A 137 -13.21 18.27 9.33
N ILE A 138 -12.38 19.23 8.89
CA ILE A 138 -11.37 19.87 9.74
C ILE A 138 -12.03 20.62 10.91
N SER A 139 -13.12 21.34 10.65
CA SER A 139 -13.85 22.09 11.67
C SER A 139 -14.46 21.16 12.73
N CYS A 140 -15.03 20.02 12.33
CA CYS A 140 -15.61 19.04 13.24
C CYS A 140 -14.55 18.44 14.18
N ILE A 141 -13.37 18.11 13.64
CA ILE A 141 -12.25 17.59 14.43
C ILE A 141 -11.79 18.63 15.46
N LEU A 142 -11.62 19.89 15.02
CA LEU A 142 -11.18 20.97 15.91
C LEU A 142 -12.22 21.30 16.99
N VAL A 143 -13.51 21.37 16.64
CA VAL A 143 -14.60 21.67 17.59
C VAL A 143 -14.72 20.56 18.63
N TYR A 144 -14.64 19.30 18.23
CA TYR A 144 -14.65 18.16 19.16
C TYR A 144 -13.45 18.22 20.11
N ALA A 145 -12.26 18.47 19.57
CA ALA A 145 -11.04 18.61 20.38
C ALA A 145 -11.10 19.77 21.38
N LEU A 146 -11.67 20.91 20.97
CA LEU A 146 -11.87 22.06 21.86
C LEU A 146 -12.90 21.74 22.95
N TYR A 147 -14.04 21.13 22.60
CA TYR A 147 -15.06 20.71 23.56
C TYR A 147 -14.47 19.76 24.61
N GLU A 148 -13.70 18.78 24.17
CA GLU A 148 -13.10 17.78 25.05
C GLU A 148 -11.95 18.36 25.89
N SER A 149 -11.17 19.28 25.33
CA SER A 149 -10.10 20.00 26.04
C SER A 149 -10.68 20.87 27.17
N ILE A 150 -11.76 21.61 26.90
CA ILE A 150 -12.44 22.44 27.92
C ILE A 150 -13.05 21.55 29.02
N LYS A 151 -13.70 20.45 28.64
CA LYS A 151 -14.34 19.53 29.59
C LYS A 151 -13.32 18.79 30.49
N THR A 152 -12.19 18.38 29.91
CA THR A 152 -11.17 17.58 30.63
C THR A 152 -10.07 18.45 31.26
N ARG A 153 -10.02 19.76 30.96
CA ARG A 153 -8.92 20.70 31.24
C ARG A 153 -7.52 20.18 30.87
N LYS A 154 -7.43 19.32 29.85
CA LYS A 154 -6.16 18.74 29.38
C LYS A 154 -5.82 19.29 28.00
N THR A 155 -4.75 20.07 27.93
CA THR A 155 -4.23 20.65 26.67
C THR A 155 -3.70 19.59 25.71
N GLU A 156 -3.34 18.40 26.22
CA GLU A 156 -2.87 17.26 25.41
C GLU A 156 -3.85 16.93 24.27
N LYS A 157 -5.16 16.98 24.51
CA LYS A 157 -6.18 16.69 23.48
C LYS A 157 -6.17 17.67 22.33
N LEU A 158 -5.89 18.95 22.61
CA LEU A 158 -5.76 19.97 21.56
C LEU A 158 -4.50 19.72 20.72
N MET A 159 -3.38 19.37 21.37
CA MET A 159 -2.15 19.01 20.64
C MET A 159 -2.36 17.80 19.74
N HIS A 160 -3.05 16.76 20.23
CA HIS A 160 -3.39 15.59 19.43
C HIS A 160 -4.20 15.95 18.18
N ALA A 161 -5.22 16.81 18.32
CA ALA A 161 -6.02 17.23 17.17
C ALA A 161 -5.21 18.04 16.14
N VAL A 162 -4.27 18.88 16.59
CA VAL A 162 -3.36 19.58 15.67
C VAL A 162 -2.46 18.59 14.92
N THR A 163 -1.92 17.58 15.61
CA THR A 163 -1.13 16.52 14.97
C THR A 163 -1.97 15.73 13.96
N GLU A 164 -3.21 15.39 14.27
CA GLU A 164 -4.13 14.72 13.34
C GLU A 164 -4.38 15.58 12.08
N ILE A 165 -4.58 16.90 12.23
CA ILE A 165 -4.73 17.80 11.09
C ILE A 165 -3.47 17.84 10.23
N ILE A 166 -2.28 17.89 10.85
CA ILE A 166 -1.00 17.82 10.12
C ILE A 166 -0.88 16.50 9.36
N GLU A 167 -1.26 15.37 9.96
CA GLU A 167 -1.28 14.08 9.29
C GLU A 167 -2.24 14.05 8.10
N MET A 168 -3.44 14.60 8.23
CA MET A 168 -4.40 14.70 7.12
C MET A 168 -3.87 15.56 5.98
N LEU A 169 -3.24 16.70 6.27
CA LEU A 169 -2.76 17.64 5.26
C LEU A 169 -1.49 17.16 4.56
N ILE A 170 -0.55 16.55 5.29
CA ILE A 170 0.78 16.22 4.77
C ILE A 170 0.92 14.71 4.52
N ALA A 171 0.61 13.90 5.52
CA ALA A 171 0.90 12.47 5.47
C ALA A 171 -0.03 11.73 4.49
N TYR A 172 -1.32 12.05 4.41
CA TYR A 172 -2.23 11.34 3.50
C TYR A 172 -1.92 11.57 2.02
N PRO A 173 -1.71 12.81 1.53
CA PRO A 173 -1.26 13.02 0.16
C PRO A 173 0.11 12.39 -0.11
N SER A 174 1.07 12.55 0.82
CA SER A 174 2.41 11.95 0.69
C SER A 174 2.37 10.42 0.58
N ASN A 175 1.56 9.77 1.41
CA ASN A 175 1.35 8.32 1.36
C ASN A 175 0.72 7.88 0.04
N THR A 176 -0.17 8.70 -0.54
CA THR A 176 -0.78 8.42 -1.85
C THR A 176 0.26 8.51 -2.96
N LEU A 177 1.04 9.59 -2.98
CA LEU A 177 2.12 9.80 -3.97
C LEU A 177 3.21 8.72 -3.87
N SER A 178 3.40 8.11 -2.71
CA SER A 178 4.31 6.97 -2.52
C SER A 178 4.01 5.77 -3.43
N TYR A 179 2.75 5.60 -3.86
CA TYR A 179 2.33 4.52 -4.76
C TYR A 179 2.77 4.70 -6.22
N ILE A 180 3.23 5.90 -6.62
CA ILE A 180 3.85 6.11 -7.95
C ILE A 180 5.04 5.15 -8.16
N ARG A 181 5.69 4.70 -7.08
CA ARG A 181 6.75 3.70 -7.14
C ARG A 181 6.28 2.38 -7.77
N LEU A 182 5.02 1.98 -7.59
CA LEU A 182 4.47 0.78 -8.22
C LEU A 182 4.46 0.91 -9.76
N ALA A 183 4.11 2.08 -10.28
CA ALA A 183 4.18 2.39 -11.70
C ALA A 183 5.63 2.39 -12.21
N ALA A 184 6.55 2.99 -11.46
CA ALA A 184 7.97 3.03 -11.83
C ALA A 184 8.58 1.62 -11.97
N PHE A 185 8.24 0.70 -11.06
CA PHE A 185 8.68 -0.70 -11.17
C PHE A 185 8.03 -1.42 -12.35
N ALA A 186 6.73 -1.21 -12.61
CA ALA A 186 6.06 -1.80 -13.78
C ALA A 186 6.70 -1.34 -15.11
N MET A 187 7.06 -0.05 -15.21
CA MET A 187 7.76 0.49 -16.38
C MET A 187 9.18 -0.07 -16.52
N ALA A 188 9.91 -0.21 -15.41
CA ALA A 188 11.24 -0.80 -15.41
C ALA A 188 11.19 -2.27 -15.87
N HIS A 189 10.18 -3.02 -15.44
CA HIS A 189 9.94 -4.39 -15.88
C HIS A 189 9.76 -4.50 -17.40
N GLU A 190 8.92 -3.65 -17.98
CA GLU A 190 8.68 -3.63 -19.42
C GLU A 190 9.94 -3.22 -20.20
N ALA A 191 10.74 -2.29 -19.67
CA ALA A 191 12.02 -1.89 -20.27
C ALA A 191 13.01 -3.07 -20.30
N PHE A 192 13.04 -3.92 -19.27
CA PHE A 192 13.80 -5.17 -19.31
C PHE A 192 13.23 -6.16 -20.34
N GLY A 193 11.90 -6.16 -20.52
CA GLY A 193 11.17 -6.75 -21.65
C GLY A 193 11.82 -6.44 -23.00
N GLU A 194 11.87 -5.15 -23.32
CA GLU A 194 12.43 -4.65 -24.58
C GLU A 194 13.93 -4.94 -24.70
N LEU A 195 14.69 -4.82 -23.60
CA LEU A 195 16.11 -5.16 -23.58
C LEU A 195 16.35 -6.63 -23.96
N ALA A 196 15.54 -7.56 -23.41
CA ALA A 196 15.63 -8.97 -23.73
C ALA A 196 15.31 -9.25 -25.21
N TYR A 197 14.35 -8.53 -25.78
CA TYR A 197 14.01 -8.63 -27.20
C TYR A 197 15.15 -8.16 -28.10
N ILE A 198 15.76 -7.00 -27.81
CA ILE A 198 16.89 -6.48 -28.59
C ILE A 198 18.09 -7.42 -28.51
N LEU A 199 18.38 -7.93 -27.31
CA LEU A 199 19.49 -8.84 -27.08
C LEU A 199 19.28 -10.20 -27.76
N ALA A 200 18.03 -10.64 -27.95
CA ALA A 200 17.71 -11.87 -28.67
C ALA A 200 18.19 -11.85 -30.13
N CYS A 201 18.20 -10.68 -30.78
CA CYS A 201 18.74 -10.51 -32.13
C CYS A 201 20.27 -10.64 -32.20
N MET A 202 20.98 -10.47 -31.08
CA MET A 202 22.45 -10.46 -31.04
C MET A 202 23.05 -11.81 -30.59
N ILE A 203 22.49 -12.42 -29.54
CA ILE A 203 23.05 -13.63 -28.91
C ILE A 203 22.13 -14.86 -29.06
N GLY A 204 21.01 -14.70 -29.76
CA GLY A 204 19.98 -15.71 -29.93
C GLY A 204 18.87 -15.65 -28.86
N PRO A 205 17.64 -16.04 -29.21
CA PRO A 205 16.46 -15.83 -28.36
C PRO A 205 16.55 -16.58 -27.03
N VAL A 206 16.95 -17.85 -27.05
CA VAL A 206 17.02 -18.68 -25.84
C VAL A 206 18.01 -18.12 -24.83
N ALA A 207 19.22 -17.75 -25.27
CA ALA A 207 20.25 -17.20 -24.40
C ALA A 207 19.83 -15.83 -23.82
N SER A 208 19.22 -14.97 -24.64
CA SER A 208 18.77 -13.65 -24.21
C SER A 208 17.68 -13.71 -23.14
N TYR A 209 16.59 -14.46 -23.40
CA TYR A 209 15.48 -14.53 -22.45
C TYR A 209 15.90 -15.18 -21.13
N VAL A 210 16.74 -16.22 -21.14
CA VAL A 210 17.24 -16.84 -19.91
C VAL A 210 18.06 -15.84 -19.09
N LEU A 211 18.99 -15.12 -19.73
CA LEU A 211 19.83 -14.13 -19.06
C LEU A 211 19.01 -12.97 -18.50
N ALA A 212 18.08 -12.43 -19.28
CA ALA A 212 17.21 -11.34 -18.86
C ALA A 212 16.32 -11.73 -17.67
N ASN A 213 15.73 -12.93 -17.69
CA ASN A 213 14.91 -13.41 -16.58
C ASN A 213 15.72 -13.58 -15.29
N ILE A 214 16.95 -14.11 -15.35
CA ILE A 214 17.83 -14.21 -14.18
C ILE A 214 18.15 -12.83 -13.62
N LEU A 215 18.45 -11.87 -14.49
CA LEU A 215 18.76 -10.49 -14.10
C LEU A 215 17.56 -9.80 -13.42
N VAL A 216 16.39 -9.89 -14.06
CA VAL A 216 15.13 -9.32 -13.56
C VAL A 216 14.74 -9.95 -12.22
N LEU A 217 14.81 -11.28 -12.11
CA LEU A 217 14.49 -11.98 -10.86
C LEU A 217 15.42 -11.55 -9.72
N ALA A 218 16.72 -11.39 -9.99
CA ALA A 218 17.71 -11.02 -8.98
C ALA A 218 17.58 -9.56 -8.51
N ILE A 219 17.41 -8.62 -9.45
CA ILE A 219 17.42 -7.18 -9.15
C ILE A 219 16.01 -6.68 -8.87
N GLU A 220 15.10 -6.88 -9.80
CA GLU A 220 13.76 -6.32 -9.76
C GLU A 220 12.88 -7.07 -8.77
N GLY A 221 12.97 -8.40 -8.72
CA GLY A 221 12.23 -9.21 -7.75
C GLY A 221 12.52 -8.80 -6.30
N LEU A 222 13.80 -8.57 -5.98
CA LEU A 222 14.22 -8.07 -4.68
C LEU A 222 13.75 -6.62 -4.45
N GLY A 223 13.95 -5.73 -5.43
CA GLY A 223 13.56 -4.32 -5.33
C GLY A 223 12.05 -4.12 -5.12
N VAL A 224 11.23 -4.81 -5.92
CA VAL A 224 9.77 -4.81 -5.80
C VAL A 224 9.33 -5.43 -4.48
N GLY A 225 10.00 -6.48 -4.02
CA GLY A 225 9.76 -7.08 -2.70
C GLY A 225 9.94 -6.09 -1.55
N ILE A 226 11.09 -5.38 -1.50
CA ILE A 226 11.34 -4.33 -0.49
C ILE A 226 10.28 -3.23 -0.58
N GLN A 227 9.90 -2.85 -1.80
CA GLN A 227 8.92 -1.81 -2.02
C GLN A 227 7.51 -2.21 -1.56
N ALA A 228 7.10 -3.45 -1.82
CA ALA A 228 5.81 -3.98 -1.39
C ALA A 228 5.75 -4.06 0.15
N LEU A 229 6.83 -4.49 0.80
CA LEU A 229 6.94 -4.47 2.26
C LEU A 229 6.81 -3.05 2.81
N ARG A 230 7.42 -2.07 2.15
CA ARG A 230 7.28 -0.67 2.54
C ARG A 230 5.83 -0.22 2.49
N LEU A 231 5.16 -0.35 1.34
CA LEU A 231 3.75 0.02 1.17
C LEU A 231 2.86 -0.64 2.22
N THR A 232 3.13 -1.91 2.52
CA THR A 232 2.35 -2.68 3.50
C THR A 232 2.59 -2.19 4.94
N PHE A 233 3.85 -1.98 5.34
CA PHE A 233 4.17 -1.63 6.72
C PHE A 233 4.01 -0.15 7.03
N TYR A 234 4.43 0.74 6.15
CA TYR A 234 4.46 2.18 6.41
C TYR A 234 3.19 2.89 5.95
N GLU A 235 2.67 2.57 4.77
CA GLU A 235 1.51 3.27 4.21
C GLU A 235 0.18 2.63 4.65
N PHE A 236 0.10 1.30 4.73
CA PHE A 236 -1.12 0.57 5.11
C PHE A 236 -1.22 0.29 6.62
N SER A 237 -0.24 -0.42 7.20
CA SER A 237 -0.35 -0.93 8.58
C SER A 237 -0.37 0.18 9.63
N THR A 238 0.40 1.26 9.44
CA THR A 238 0.46 2.38 10.40
C THR A 238 -0.88 3.06 10.66
N LYS A 239 -1.86 2.92 9.76
CA LYS A 239 -3.17 3.60 9.89
C LYS A 239 -4.12 2.92 10.86
N PHE A 240 -4.03 1.60 11.04
CA PHE A 240 -4.92 0.86 11.94
C PHE A 240 -4.18 0.13 13.07
N PHE A 241 -2.90 -0.16 12.87
CA PHE A 241 -2.09 -0.90 13.84
C PHE A 241 -1.48 0.06 14.85
N LYS A 242 -2.04 0.09 16.05
CA LYS A 242 -1.44 0.78 17.20
C LYS A 242 -0.36 -0.13 17.77
N GLY A 243 0.90 0.30 17.71
CA GLY A 243 2.03 -0.43 18.27
C GLY A 243 1.82 -0.64 19.78
N GLY A 244 1.56 -1.88 20.17
CA GLY A 244 1.26 -2.23 21.55
C GLY A 244 0.69 -3.65 21.64
N GLY A 245 0.92 -4.27 22.79
CA GLY A 245 0.51 -5.66 23.03
C GLY A 245 1.62 -6.42 23.75
N ILE A 246 1.20 -7.47 24.45
CA ILE A 246 2.11 -8.46 25.01
C ILE A 246 2.13 -9.64 24.05
N GLU A 247 3.32 -9.99 23.58
CA GLU A 247 3.51 -11.21 22.81
C GLU A 247 2.98 -12.39 23.62
N PHE A 248 2.07 -13.16 23.05
CA PHE A 248 1.58 -14.36 23.70
C PHE A 248 2.72 -15.40 23.70
N LYS A 249 3.32 -15.59 24.87
CA LYS A 249 4.28 -16.66 25.11
C LYS A 249 3.54 -17.81 25.78
N PRO A 250 3.27 -18.92 25.06
CA PRO A 250 2.62 -20.07 25.69
C PRO A 250 3.50 -20.59 26.82
N ILE A 251 2.88 -21.09 27.88
CA ILE A 251 3.57 -21.64 29.06
C ILE A 251 4.40 -22.87 28.67
N ILE A 252 3.98 -23.58 27.62
CA ILE A 252 4.66 -24.75 27.08
C ILE A 252 4.97 -24.47 25.61
N GLU A 253 6.25 -24.45 25.27
CA GLU A 253 6.70 -24.42 23.88
C GLU A 253 6.27 -25.74 23.22
N LEU A 254 5.67 -25.69 22.03
CA LEU A 254 5.06 -26.86 21.38
C LEU A 254 6.05 -28.05 21.24
N ALA A 255 7.35 -27.74 21.09
CA ALA A 255 8.45 -28.70 21.09
C ALA A 255 8.59 -29.47 22.42
N MET A 256 8.36 -28.81 23.56
CA MET A 256 8.39 -29.43 24.88
C MET A 256 7.15 -30.32 25.11
N LEU A 257 6.04 -29.99 24.44
CA LEU A 257 4.82 -30.82 24.40
C LEU A 257 5.04 -32.11 23.61
N GLU A 258 5.74 -32.06 22.47
CA GLU A 258 6.12 -33.25 21.68
C GLU A 258 7.08 -34.16 22.45
N GLU A 259 8.06 -33.60 23.17
CA GLU A 259 8.96 -34.38 24.04
C GLU A 259 8.22 -35.01 25.22
N LEU A 260 7.28 -34.28 25.84
CA LEU A 260 6.47 -34.81 26.94
C LEU A 260 5.50 -35.91 26.48
N GLN A 261 4.92 -35.77 25.28
CA GLN A 261 4.08 -36.80 24.68
C GLN A 261 4.89 -38.07 24.39
N LYS A 262 6.09 -37.94 23.82
CA LYS A 262 6.99 -39.08 23.64
C LYS A 262 7.36 -39.76 24.94
N ALA A 263 7.66 -39.00 25.99
CA ALA A 263 8.01 -39.54 27.30
C ALA A 263 6.82 -40.14 28.07
N LEU A 264 5.58 -39.86 27.66
CA LEU A 264 4.36 -40.45 28.21
C LEU A 264 3.89 -41.69 27.43
N GLU A 265 4.34 -41.86 26.19
CA GLU A 265 4.06 -43.04 25.35
C GLU A 265 5.10 -44.17 25.53
N GLU A 266 6.28 -43.88 26.08
CA GLU A 266 7.28 -44.86 26.56
C GLU A 266 6.98 -45.36 27.99
#